data_AF-D7U399-F1
#
_entry.id   AF-D7U399-F1
#
_cell.length_a   1.000
_cell.length_b   1.000
_cell.length_c   1.000
_cell.angle_alpha   90.00
_cell.angle_beta   90.00
_cell.angle_gamma   90.00
#
_symmetry.space_group_name_H-M   'P 1'
#
loop_
_entity.id
_entity.type
_entity.pdbx_description
1 polymer ?
#
loop_
_entity_poly.entity_id
_entity_poly.type
_entity_poly.pdbx_seq_one_letter_code
_entity_poly.pdbx_strand_id
1 'polypeptide(L)' 'MKPYKIPKALDKSQLGDVIRQKEQKLDTPVLKNGDNWSVGQRQLVSLGQALLKQTTILVRDEVIASVDIDT' A
#
# COMPACT_ATOMS: atom_id res chain seq x y z
N MET A 1 -17.76 -2.97 -7.43
CA MET A 1 -16.67 -3.69 -6.72
C MET A 1 -17.26 -4.28 -5.44
N LYS A 2 -17.09 -5.58 -5.17
CA LYS A 2 -17.73 -6.18 -3.97
C LYS A 2 -17.05 -5.66 -2.69
N PRO A 3 -17.79 -5.22 -1.66
CA PRO A 3 -17.25 -4.47 -0.51
C PRO A 3 -16.21 -5.26 0.30
N TYR A 4 -16.26 -6.59 0.26
CA TYR A 4 -15.30 -7.45 0.97
C TYR A 4 -13.89 -7.49 0.37
N LYS A 5 -13.68 -6.91 -0.82
CA LYS A 5 -12.36 -6.99 -1.48
C LYS A 5 -11.33 -6.02 -0.90
N ILE A 6 -11.76 -4.87 -0.38
CA ILE A 6 -10.85 -3.81 0.11
C ILE A 6 -10.09 -4.26 1.37
N PRO A 7 -10.76 -4.71 2.45
CA PRO A 7 -10.03 -5.13 3.66
C PRO A 7 -9.05 -6.27 3.38
N LYS A 8 -9.49 -7.28 2.61
CA LYS A 8 -8.65 -8.42 2.22
C LYS A 8 -7.44 -8.01 1.36
N ALA A 9 -7.59 -7.01 0.49
CA ALA A 9 -6.48 -6.49 -0.30
C ALA A 9 -5.50 -5.68 0.55
N LEU A 10 -6.00 -4.92 1.55
CA LEU A 10 -5.15 -4.18 2.49
C LEU A 10 -4.28 -5.12 3.33
N ASP A 11 -4.87 -6.20 3.86
CA ASP A 11 -4.10 -7.16 4.67
C ASP A 11 -3.05 -7.89 3.80
N LYS A 12 -3.40 -8.26 2.56
CA LYS A 12 -2.47 -8.89 1.62
C LYS A 12 -1.36 -7.95 1.11
N SER A 13 -1.57 -6.64 1.14
CA SER A 13 -0.57 -5.63 0.73
C SER A 13 0.18 -5.03 1.91
N GLN A 14 0.01 -5.55 3.12
CA GLN A 14 0.60 -5.01 4.35
C GLN A 14 0.21 -3.54 4.65
N LEU A 15 -0.84 -3.04 3.99
CA LEU A 15 -1.40 -1.71 4.26
C LEU A 15 -2.40 -1.69 5.40
N GLY A 16 -2.89 -2.85 5.81
CA GLY A 16 -3.91 -2.95 6.85
C GLY A 16 -3.52 -2.17 8.11
N ASP A 17 -2.30 -2.36 8.61
CA ASP A 17 -1.83 -1.70 9.83
C ASP A 17 -1.59 -0.20 9.62
N VAL A 18 -1.02 0.18 8.48
CA VAL A 18 -0.82 1.59 8.11
C VAL A 18 -2.15 2.36 8.09
N ILE A 19 -3.19 1.76 7.49
CA ILE A 19 -4.53 2.37 7.44
C ILE A 19 -5.19 2.37 8.82
N ARG A 20 -5.07 1.28 9.59
CA ARG A 20 -5.65 1.19 10.95
C ARG A 20 -5.06 2.20 11.94
N GLN A 21 -3.80 2.61 11.73
CA GLN A 21 -3.13 3.64 12.54
C GLN A 21 -3.55 5.07 12.18
N LYS A 22 -4.22 5.31 11.06
CA LYS A 22 -4.71 6.65 10.69
C LYS A 22 -6.07 6.93 11.34
N GLU A 23 -6.27 8.15 11.82
CA GLU A 23 -7.53 8.58 12.47
C GLU A 23 -8.76 8.35 11.58
N GLN A 24 -8.63 8.67 10.29
CA GLN A 24 -9.71 8.56 9.31
C GLN A 24 -9.72 7.23 8.56
N LYS A 25 -8.78 6.30 8.85
CA LYS A 25 -8.68 4.98 8.21
C LYS A 25 -8.76 5.07 6.68
N LEU A 26 -9.78 4.45 6.06
CA LEU A 26 -10.00 4.45 4.61
C LEU A 26 -10.36 5.83 4.05
N ASP A 27 -10.87 6.73 4.89
CA ASP A 27 -11.26 8.09 4.55
C ASP A 27 -10.09 9.08 4.71
N THR A 28 -8.89 8.59 5.03
CA THR A 28 -7.69 9.42 5.13
C THR A 28 -7.37 10.05 3.77
N PRO A 29 -7.29 11.38 3.66
CA PRO A 29 -6.99 12.04 2.41
C PRO A 29 -5.55 11.76 1.98
N VAL A 30 -5.37 11.51 0.69
CA VAL A 30 -4.05 11.45 0.05
C VAL A 30 -3.78 12.82 -0.54
N LEU A 31 -2.69 13.46 -0.10
CA LEU A 31 -2.26 14.75 -0.64
C LEU A 31 -1.78 14.60 -2.09
N LYS A 32 -1.55 15.71 -2.78
CA LYS A 32 -1.01 15.71 -4.15
C LYS A 32 0.22 14.80 -4.22
N ASN A 33 0.26 13.95 -5.25
CA ASN A 33 1.33 12.96 -5.47
C ASN A 33 1.57 11.95 -4.32
N GLY A 34 0.71 11.91 -3.29
CA GLY A 34 0.93 11.11 -2.10
C GLY A 34 2.07 11.63 -1.22
N ASP A 35 2.26 12.95 -1.13
CA ASP A 35 3.32 13.57 -0.34
C ASP A 35 3.22 13.27 1.17
N ASN A 36 2.03 12.95 1.68
CA ASN A 36 1.82 12.51 3.06
C ASN A 36 2.11 11.02 3.30
N TRP A 37 2.68 10.32 2.32
CA TRP A 37 3.02 8.89 2.36
C TRP A 37 4.50 8.71 2.03
N SER A 38 5.17 7.79 2.72
CA SER A 38 6.54 7.43 2.37
C SER A 38 6.59 6.71 1.02
N VAL A 39 7.78 6.62 0.40
CA VAL A 39 7.98 5.84 -0.83
C VAL A 39 7.50 4.40 -0.64
N GLY A 40 7.88 3.76 0.47
CA GLY A 40 7.44 2.41 0.81
C GLY A 40 5.92 2.31 0.95
N GLN A 41 5.26 3.24 1.65
CA GLN A 41 3.81 3.24 1.77
C GLN A 41 3.11 3.42 0.41
N ARG A 42 3.63 4.28 -0.47
CA ARG A 42 3.11 4.45 -1.84
C ARG A 42 3.27 3.17 -2.67
N GLN A 43 4.37 2.45 -2.50
CA GLN A 43 4.54 1.13 -3.10
C GLN A 43 3.46 0.17 -2.59
N LEU A 44 3.24 0.07 -1.28
CA LEU A 44 2.19 -0.80 -0.74
C LEU A 44 0.79 -0.44 -1.29
N VAL A 45 0.47 0.84 -1.52
CA VAL A 45 -0.76 1.29 -2.21
C VAL A 45 -0.83 0.75 -3.63
N SER A 46 0.25 0.86 -4.39
CA SER A 46 0.31 0.29 -5.74
C SER A 46 0.06 -1.23 -5.73
N LEU A 47 0.60 -1.95 -4.74
CA LEU A 47 0.33 -3.38 -4.55
C LEU A 47 -1.14 -3.67 -4.22
N GLY A 48 -1.72 -2.93 -3.25
CA GLY A 48 -3.12 -3.06 -2.90
C GLY A 48 -4.04 -2.82 -4.10
N GLN A 49 -3.72 -1.83 -4.94
CA GLN A 49 -4.44 -1.57 -6.19
C GLN A 49 -4.32 -2.73 -7.19
N ALA A 50 -3.13 -3.30 -7.38
CA ALA A 50 -2.94 -4.46 -8.26
C ALA A 50 -3.74 -5.69 -7.79
N LEU A 51 -3.76 -5.94 -6.47
CA LEU A 51 -4.55 -7.02 -5.87
C LEU A 51 -6.06 -6.81 -6.08
N LEU A 52 -6.55 -5.57 -5.94
CA LEU A 52 -7.95 -5.22 -6.19
C LEU A 52 -8.33 -5.39 -7.66
N LYS A 53 -7.41 -5.05 -8.57
CA LYS A 53 -7.54 -5.23 -10.02
C LYS A 53 -7.42 -6.69 -10.47
N GLN A 54 -7.11 -7.61 -9.55
CA GLN A 54 -6.88 -9.03 -9.87
C GLN A 54 -5.77 -9.21 -10.92
N THR A 55 -4.75 -8.36 -10.87
CA THR A 55 -3.61 -8.39 -11.78
C THR A 55 -2.92 -9.77 -11.72
N THR A 56 -2.82 -10.45 -12.86
CA THR A 56 -2.22 -11.79 -12.97
C THR A 56 -0.71 -11.79 -12.74
N ILE A 57 -0.03 -10.77 -13.26
CA ILE A 57 1.43 -10.60 -13.14
C ILE A 57 1.70 -9.14 -12.77
N LEU A 58 2.30 -8.91 -11.61
CA LEU A 58 2.77 -7.61 -11.16
C LEU A 58 4.29 -7.60 -11.25
N VAL A 59 4.84 -6.74 -12.10
CA VAL A 59 6.28 -6.47 -12.15
C VAL A 59 6.53 -5.20 -11.35
N ARG A 60 7.39 -5.29 -10.34
CA ARG A 60 7.83 -4.15 -9.57
C ARG A 60 9.34 -3.98 -9.74
N ASP A 61 9.73 -2.83 -10.26
CA ASP A 61 11.13 -2.42 -10.31
C ASP A 61 11.46 -1.74 -8.97
N GLU A 62 11.93 -2.51 -8.00
CA GLU A 62 12.53 -1.96 -6.79
C GLU A 62 14.04 -1.91 -7.00
N VAL A 63 14.58 -0.71 -7.25
CA VAL A 63 16.01 -0.48 -7.04
C VAL A 63 16.21 -0.47 -5.53
N ILE A 64 16.69 -1.60 -5.00
CA ILE A 64 16.98 -1.77 -3.57
C ILE A 64 18.17 -0.87 -3.20
N ALA A 65 17.89 0.33 -2.73
CA ALA A 65 18.76 1.08 -1.82
C ALA A 65 18.00 1.16 -0.50
N SER A 66 18.39 0.53 0.59
CA SER A 66 19.54 -0.29 0.96
C SER A 66 19.04 -1.19 2.08
N VAL A 67 19.64 -2.36 2.23
CA VAL A 67 19.49 -3.16 3.44
C VAL A 67 20.04 -2.33 4.60
N ASP A 68 19.18 -1.81 5.48
CA ASP A 68 19.65 -1.42 6.82
C ASP A 68 19.92 -2.72 7.57
N ILE A 69 21.19 -3.13 7.52
CA ILE A 69 21.76 -4.06 8.49
C ILE A 69 21.90 -3.21 9.75
N ASP A 70 20.92 -3.34 10.66
CA ASP A 70 21.04 -2.85 12.03
C ASP A 70 22.41 -3.30 12.59
N THR A 71 23.16 -2.35 13.15
CA THR A 71 24.35 -2.61 13.98
C THR A 71 23.94 -2.72 15.44
#